data_AF-A0A453FEL0-F1
#
_entry.id   AF-A0A453FEL0-F1
#
_cell.length_a   1.000
_cell.length_b   1.000
_cell.length_c   1.000
_cell.angle_alpha   90.00
_cell.angle_beta   90.00
_cell.angle_gamma   90.00
#
_symmetry.space_group_name_H-M   'P 1'
#
loop_
_entity.id
_entity.type
_entity.pdbx_description
1 polymer ?
#
loop_
_entity_poly.entity_id
_entity_poly.type
_entity_poly.pdbx_seq_one_letter_code
_entity_poly.pdbx_strand_id
1 'polypeptide(L)'
;MAWMSWDKMSLPKSMGGMGFRDMRAFNQALLAKQAWRLLDSPDSLCARLMKAKYYPQGQLLDTVFSISGSVVWKGILHGLELLKKGVIWRVGDGEHIRTWRDPWIPRPSSFRPIIPKGSRRLNRVSAFLDANGAWRADRLHEYFWEMDVQRILKIRTSPRQRSDFISWYPEKSGGFS
;
A
#
# COMPACT_ATOMS: atom_id res chain seq x y z
N MET A 1 10.75 12.59 -42.22
CA MET A 1 10.31 12.68 -40.80
C MET A 1 11.22 11.79 -39.96
N ALA A 2 12.01 12.38 -39.07
CA ALA A 2 12.91 11.61 -38.21
C ALA A 2 12.12 11.09 -36.99
N TRP A 3 11.85 9.79 -36.97
CA TRP A 3 11.30 9.12 -35.78
C TRP A 3 12.40 9.04 -34.72
N MET A 4 12.39 9.95 -33.76
CA MET A 4 13.20 9.82 -32.55
C MET A 4 12.44 8.93 -31.56
N SER A 5 13.16 8.05 -30.84
CA SER A 5 12.54 7.23 -29.80
C SER A 5 12.01 8.13 -28.66
N TRP A 6 10.86 7.74 -28.09
CA TRP A 6 10.27 8.46 -26.96
C TRP A 6 11.25 8.60 -25.79
N ASP A 7 12.06 7.57 -25.56
CA ASP A 7 13.08 7.53 -24.52
C ASP A 7 14.14 8.64 -24.68
N LYS A 8 14.49 9.01 -25.92
CA LYS A 8 15.41 10.13 -26.21
C LYS A 8 14.71 11.48 -26.07
N MET A 9 13.42 11.56 -26.38
CA MET A 9 12.62 12.78 -26.24
C MET A 9 12.32 13.11 -24.78
N SER A 10 12.19 12.10 -23.91
CA SER A 10 11.91 12.27 -22.48
C SER A 10 13.12 12.68 -21.64
N LEU A 11 14.33 12.63 -22.20
CA LEU A 11 15.52 13.11 -21.51
C LEU A 11 15.46 14.63 -21.27
N PRO A 12 16.06 15.14 -20.19
CA PRO A 12 16.23 16.58 -19.99
C PRO A 12 16.93 17.23 -21.19
N LYS A 13 16.62 18.51 -21.44
CA LYS A 13 17.30 19.28 -22.51
C LYS A 13 18.82 19.31 -22.33
N SER A 14 19.30 19.32 -21.08
CA SER A 14 20.72 19.23 -20.74
C SER A 14 21.40 17.91 -21.14
N MET A 15 20.62 16.85 -21.36
CA MET A 15 21.10 15.53 -21.82
C MET A 15 20.76 15.27 -23.30
N GLY A 16 20.46 16.32 -24.08
CA GLY A 16 20.16 16.20 -25.50
C GLY A 16 18.75 15.68 -25.83
N GLY A 17 17.85 15.67 -24.85
CA GLY A 17 16.42 15.39 -25.05
C GLY A 17 15.57 16.65 -25.20
N MET A 18 14.25 16.49 -25.22
CA MET A 18 13.30 17.63 -25.33
C MET A 18 12.60 17.96 -24.00
N GLY A 19 12.87 17.20 -22.93
CA GLY A 19 12.26 17.40 -21.62
C GLY A 19 10.79 16.96 -21.55
N PHE A 20 10.34 16.10 -22.46
CA PHE A 20 8.99 15.53 -22.38
C PHE A 20 8.86 14.58 -21.18
N ARG A 21 7.65 14.48 -20.62
CA ARG A 21 7.39 13.47 -19.59
C ARG A 21 7.45 12.08 -20.19
N ASP A 22 7.97 11.12 -19.45
CA ASP A 22 7.82 9.71 -19.80
C ASP A 22 6.32 9.35 -19.75
N MET A 23 5.72 9.13 -20.92
CA MET A 23 4.31 8.80 -21.05
C MET A 23 3.97 7.46 -20.41
N ARG A 24 4.90 6.51 -20.38
CA ARG A 24 4.67 5.20 -19.76
C ARG A 24 4.56 5.35 -18.25
N ALA A 25 5.52 6.04 -17.64
CA ALA A 25 5.48 6.35 -16.20
C ALA A 25 4.26 7.21 -15.84
N PHE A 26 3.94 8.23 -16.65
CA PHE A 26 2.78 9.08 -16.43
C PHE A 26 1.46 8.31 -16.52
N ASN A 27 1.30 7.46 -17.52
CA ASN A 27 0.12 6.60 -17.66
C ASN A 27 -0.01 5.61 -16.49
N GLN A 28 1.10 5.00 -16.06
CA GLN A 28 1.08 4.11 -14.89
C GLN A 28 0.66 4.86 -13.62
N ALA A 29 1.11 6.10 -13.42
CA ALA A 29 0.68 6.94 -12.30
C ALA A 29 -0.82 7.26 -12.37
N LEU A 30 -1.38 7.56 -13.55
CA LEU A 30 -2.82 7.76 -13.72
C LEU A 30 -3.63 6.50 -13.41
N LEU A 31 -3.16 5.33 -13.83
CA LEU A 31 -3.78 4.05 -13.50
C LEU A 31 -3.68 3.74 -12.00
N ALA A 32 -2.54 4.04 -11.37
CA ALA A 32 -2.35 3.94 -9.94
C ALA A 32 -3.34 4.85 -9.19
N LYS A 33 -3.58 6.07 -9.69
CA LYS A 33 -4.59 6.97 -9.12
C LYS A 33 -6.02 6.39 -9.20
N GLN A 34 -6.36 5.68 -10.27
CA GLN A 34 -7.64 4.96 -10.33
C GLN A 34 -7.69 3.80 -9.34
N ALA A 35 -6.63 3.01 -9.23
CA ALA A 35 -6.54 1.94 -8.24
C ALA A 35 -6.62 2.48 -6.80
N TRP A 36 -6.04 3.66 -6.54
CA TRP A 36 -6.08 4.34 -5.24
C TRP A 36 -7.52 4.70 -4.85
N ARG A 37 -8.31 5.23 -5.78
CA ARG A 37 -9.74 5.54 -5.54
C ARG A 37 -10.55 4.32 -5.12
N LEU A 38 -10.19 3.12 -5.61
CA LEU A 38 -10.85 1.87 -5.19
C LEU A 38 -10.51 1.49 -3.74
N LEU A 39 -9.35 1.93 -3.23
CA LEU A 39 -8.92 1.73 -1.84
C LEU A 39 -9.50 2.80 -0.91
N ASP A 40 -9.47 4.06 -1.33
CA ASP A 40 -9.84 5.23 -0.54
C ASP A 40 -11.36 5.45 -0.49
N SER A 41 -12.10 4.98 -1.49
CA SER A 41 -13.56 5.10 -1.56
C SER A 41 -14.23 3.76 -1.88
N PRO A 42 -14.14 2.77 -0.95
CA PRO A 42 -14.62 1.40 -1.17
C PRO A 42 -16.14 1.31 -1.37
N ASP A 43 -16.89 2.29 -0.86
CA ASP A 43 -18.37 2.33 -0.96
C ASP A 43 -18.89 2.93 -2.27
N SER A 44 -18.00 3.51 -3.09
CA SER A 44 -18.39 4.00 -4.41
C SER A 44 -18.95 2.87 -5.28
N LEU A 45 -19.92 3.18 -6.15
CA LEU A 45 -20.52 2.19 -7.06
C LEU A 45 -19.44 1.47 -7.89
N CYS A 46 -18.44 2.22 -8.37
CA CYS A 46 -17.31 1.67 -9.11
C CYS A 46 -16.51 0.66 -8.26
N ALA A 47 -16.12 1.03 -7.03
CA ALA A 47 -15.37 0.14 -6.15
C ALA A 47 -16.16 -1.14 -5.80
N ARG A 48 -17.46 -1.01 -5.51
CA ARG A 48 -18.34 -2.15 -5.24
C ARG A 48 -18.49 -3.07 -6.45
N LEU A 49 -18.68 -2.53 -7.64
CA LEU A 49 -18.78 -3.31 -8.89
C LEU A 49 -17.47 -4.04 -9.19
N MET A 50 -16.34 -3.34 -9.09
CA MET A 50 -15.02 -3.92 -9.33
C MET A 50 -14.71 -5.03 -8.32
N LYS A 51 -15.03 -4.82 -7.04
CA LYS A 51 -14.90 -5.86 -6.00
C LYS A 51 -15.75 -7.07 -6.32
N ALA A 52 -17.05 -6.89 -6.57
CA ALA A 52 -17.98 -7.98 -6.86
C ALA A 52 -17.52 -8.83 -8.06
N LYS A 53 -16.95 -8.19 -9.09
CA LYS A 53 -16.51 -8.87 -10.31
C LYS A 53 -15.15 -9.53 -10.21
N TYR A 54 -14.16 -8.88 -9.58
CA TYR A 54 -12.75 -9.27 -9.70
C TYR A 54 -12.12 -9.79 -8.40
N TYR A 55 -12.63 -9.37 -7.24
CA TYR A 55 -12.10 -9.79 -5.94
C TYR A 55 -13.21 -9.89 -4.86
N PRO A 56 -14.27 -10.69 -5.07
CA PRO A 56 -15.47 -10.64 -4.24
C PRO A 56 -15.23 -10.97 -2.76
N GLN A 57 -14.38 -11.97 -2.48
CA GLN A 57 -13.99 -12.36 -1.12
C GLN A 57 -12.60 -11.85 -0.70
N GLY A 58 -11.94 -11.06 -1.56
CA GLY A 58 -10.56 -10.63 -1.39
C GLY A 58 -10.42 -9.15 -1.02
N GLN A 59 -9.17 -8.75 -0.82
CA GLN A 59 -8.78 -7.35 -0.78
C GLN A 59 -8.08 -6.98 -2.09
N LEU A 60 -8.26 -5.74 -2.55
CA LEU A 60 -7.61 -5.26 -3.77
C LEU A 60 -6.08 -5.43 -3.69
N LEU A 61 -5.48 -5.12 -2.53
CA LEU A 61 -4.03 -5.28 -2.31
C LEU A 61 -3.53 -6.72 -2.42
N ASP A 62 -4.40 -7.73 -2.25
CA ASP A 62 -4.04 -9.14 -2.41
C ASP A 62 -4.12 -9.61 -3.87
N THR A 63 -4.74 -8.84 -4.75
CA THR A 63 -4.90 -9.22 -6.15
C THR A 63 -3.56 -9.28 -6.88
N VAL A 64 -3.38 -10.34 -7.67
CA VAL A 64 -2.22 -10.54 -8.53
C VAL A 64 -2.64 -10.46 -9.99
N PHE A 65 -1.66 -10.36 -10.90
CA PHE A 65 -1.92 -10.31 -12.33
C PHE A 65 -2.78 -11.51 -12.78
N SER A 66 -3.91 -11.24 -13.43
CA SER A 66 -4.78 -12.28 -13.97
C SER A 66 -4.70 -12.34 -15.49
N ILE A 67 -4.56 -13.55 -16.05
CA ILE A 67 -4.52 -13.78 -17.50
C ILE A 67 -5.88 -13.38 -18.12
N SER A 68 -6.97 -13.76 -17.45
CA SER A 68 -8.34 -13.35 -17.77
C SER A 68 -8.67 -12.01 -17.10
N GLY A 69 -9.36 -11.13 -17.82
CA GLY A 69 -9.75 -9.82 -17.30
C GLY A 69 -10.00 -8.82 -18.41
N SER A 70 -10.81 -7.80 -18.12
CA SER A 70 -11.01 -6.69 -19.07
C SER A 70 -9.74 -5.88 -19.20
N VAL A 71 -9.59 -5.15 -20.31
CA VAL A 71 -8.48 -4.22 -20.51
C VAL A 71 -8.41 -3.19 -19.37
N VAL A 72 -9.57 -2.71 -18.91
CA VAL A 72 -9.68 -1.80 -17.76
C VAL A 72 -9.10 -2.43 -16.50
N TRP A 73 -9.47 -3.68 -16.18
CA TRP A 73 -8.96 -4.37 -15.00
C TRP A 73 -7.45 -4.58 -15.06
N LYS A 74 -6.92 -4.97 -16.23
CA LYS A 74 -5.46 -5.10 -16.43
C LYS A 74 -4.75 -3.76 -16.23
N GLY A 75 -5.33 -2.66 -16.67
CA GLY A 75 -4.82 -1.31 -16.39
C GLY A 75 -4.81 -0.99 -14.89
N ILE A 76 -5.89 -1.30 -14.17
CA ILE A 76 -5.95 -1.13 -12.70
C ILE A 76 -4.88 -1.97 -12.00
N LEU A 77 -4.69 -3.23 -12.40
CA LEU A 77 -3.64 -4.08 -11.83
C LEU A 77 -2.24 -3.51 -12.09
N HIS A 78 -1.99 -2.99 -13.29
CA HIS A 78 -0.72 -2.34 -13.62
C HIS A 78 -0.45 -1.08 -12.80
N GLY A 79 -1.48 -0.28 -12.51
CA GLY A 79 -1.39 0.84 -11.57
C GLY A 79 -1.20 0.37 -10.12
N LEU A 80 -1.88 -0.71 -9.73
CA LEU A 80 -1.80 -1.30 -8.40
C LEU A 80 -0.39 -1.82 -8.09
N GLU A 81 0.35 -2.33 -9.07
CA GLU A 81 1.76 -2.70 -8.92
C GLU A 81 2.63 -1.52 -8.45
N LEU A 82 2.37 -0.31 -8.94
CA LEU A 82 3.02 0.90 -8.48
C LEU A 82 2.59 1.23 -7.04
N LEU A 83 1.28 1.19 -6.75
CA LEU A 83 0.75 1.41 -5.40
C LEU A 83 1.24 0.40 -4.36
N LYS A 84 1.60 -0.82 -4.75
CA LYS A 84 2.12 -1.80 -3.78
C LYS A 84 3.52 -1.45 -3.26
N LYS A 85 4.25 -0.57 -3.96
CA LYS A 85 5.62 -0.17 -3.60
C LYS A 85 5.70 0.84 -2.45
N GLY A 86 4.58 1.46 -2.09
CA GLY A 86 4.55 2.53 -1.08
C GLY A 86 3.26 2.60 -0.26
N VAL A 87 2.29 1.72 -0.51
CA VAL A 87 1.11 1.59 0.36
C VAL A 87 1.55 1.14 1.75
N ILE A 88 1.04 1.83 2.75
CA ILE A 88 1.21 1.50 4.16
C ILE A 88 -0.12 1.70 4.89
N TRP A 89 -0.44 0.79 5.80
CA TRP A 89 -1.53 0.93 6.74
C TRP A 89 -1.14 1.84 7.89
N ARG A 90 -2.03 2.76 8.23
CA ARG A 90 -1.96 3.55 9.45
C ARG A 90 -2.78 2.84 10.52
N VAL A 91 -2.12 2.50 11.62
CA VAL A 91 -2.72 1.74 12.71
C VAL A 91 -3.68 2.64 13.48
N GLY A 92 -4.95 2.25 13.44
CA GLY A 92 -6.02 2.80 14.25
C GLY A 92 -6.34 1.85 15.40
N ASP A 93 -7.34 0.99 15.22
CA ASP A 93 -7.74 -0.10 16.12
C ASP A 93 -7.00 -1.43 15.83
N GLY A 94 -6.35 -1.55 14.68
CA GLY A 94 -5.56 -2.71 14.28
C GLY A 94 -6.38 -3.95 13.91
N GLU A 95 -7.71 -3.86 13.85
CA GLU A 95 -8.62 -4.98 13.55
C GLU A 95 -8.55 -5.40 12.08
N HIS A 96 -8.30 -4.44 11.19
CA HIS A 96 -8.29 -4.68 9.75
C HIS A 96 -6.91 -5.01 9.20
N ILE A 97 -5.85 -4.77 9.99
CA ILE A 97 -4.46 -4.98 9.58
C ILE A 97 -3.99 -6.39 9.96
N ARG A 98 -3.56 -7.17 8.96
CA ARG A 98 -2.95 -8.49 9.17
C ARG A 98 -1.47 -8.32 9.49
N THR A 99 -1.09 -8.63 10.72
CA THR A 99 0.24 -8.40 11.31
C THR A 99 1.40 -8.76 10.38
N TRP A 100 1.33 -9.94 9.75
CA TRP A 100 2.45 -10.52 9.00
C TRP A 100 2.38 -10.29 7.48
N ARG A 101 1.22 -9.90 6.95
CA ARG A 101 0.99 -9.80 5.50
C ARG A 101 0.87 -8.36 5.03
N ASP A 102 0.29 -7.50 5.85
CA ASP A 102 0.02 -6.13 5.46
C ASP A 102 1.23 -5.23 5.73
N PRO A 103 1.47 -4.23 4.86
CA PRO A 103 2.51 -3.23 5.08
C PRO A 103 2.04 -2.21 6.13
N TRP A 104 2.55 -2.22 7.36
CA TRP A 104 2.13 -1.29 8.42
C TRP A 104 3.28 -0.74 9.29
N ILE A 105 4.49 -1.23 9.11
CA ILE A 105 5.70 -0.78 9.84
C ILE A 105 6.51 0.15 8.93
N PRO A 106 6.70 1.43 9.28
CA PRO A 106 7.47 2.38 8.47
C PRO A 106 8.95 1.97 8.39
N ARG A 107 9.35 1.31 7.29
CA ARG A 107 10.73 0.90 7.04
C ARG A 107 11.05 0.88 5.54
N PRO A 108 12.31 1.06 5.11
CA PRO A 108 12.64 1.26 3.70
C PRO A 108 12.39 0.09 2.74
N SER A 109 12.08 -1.10 3.24
CA SER A 109 11.97 -2.32 2.42
C SER A 109 10.53 -2.65 2.02
N SER A 110 9.83 -3.43 2.85
CA SER A 110 8.52 -4.02 2.55
C SER A 110 7.38 -3.39 3.34
N PHE A 111 7.70 -2.47 4.26
CA PHE A 111 6.80 -2.00 5.32
C PHE A 111 6.20 -3.11 6.20
N ARG A 112 6.72 -4.33 6.11
CA ARG A 112 6.26 -5.50 6.87
C ARG A 112 7.26 -5.84 7.97
N PRO A 113 6.84 -6.60 9.00
CA PRO A 113 7.79 -7.24 9.91
C PRO A 113 8.78 -8.10 9.12
N ILE A 114 10.04 -8.19 9.57
CA ILE A 114 11.08 -8.95 8.87
C ILE A 114 10.68 -10.44 8.85
N ILE A 115 10.64 -11.05 10.04
CA ILE A 115 10.23 -12.45 10.28
C ILE A 115 9.68 -12.48 11.72
N PRO A 116 8.61 -13.24 12.02
CA PRO A 116 8.17 -13.46 13.39
C PRO A 116 9.24 -14.19 14.22
N LYS A 117 9.43 -13.78 15.47
CA LYS A 117 10.36 -14.43 16.42
C LYS A 117 9.87 -15.83 16.86
N GLY A 118 8.57 -16.10 16.68
CA GLY A 118 7.96 -17.37 17.03
C GLY A 118 6.64 -17.61 16.28
N SER A 119 5.59 -17.95 17.03
CA SER A 119 4.30 -18.34 16.47
C SER A 119 3.59 -17.18 15.73
N ARG A 120 2.94 -17.48 14.60
CA ARG A 120 2.09 -16.53 13.86
C ARG A 120 0.62 -16.57 14.30
N ARG A 121 0.34 -17.13 15.48
CA ARG A 121 -1.03 -17.29 16.01
C ARG A 121 -1.77 -15.96 16.10
N LEU A 122 -1.09 -14.88 16.49
CA LEU A 122 -1.64 -13.54 16.47
C LEU A 122 -1.49 -12.95 15.06
N ASN A 123 -2.60 -12.91 14.32
CA ASN A 123 -2.62 -12.47 12.93
C ASN A 123 -3.15 -11.04 12.72
N ARG A 124 -3.65 -10.39 13.77
CA ARG A 124 -4.14 -9.00 13.77
C ARG A 124 -3.27 -8.10 14.61
N VAL A 125 -3.15 -6.84 14.19
CA VAL A 125 -2.38 -5.82 14.91
C VAL A 125 -3.05 -5.47 16.24
N SER A 126 -4.38 -5.52 16.29
CA SER A 126 -5.17 -5.29 17.52
C SER A 126 -4.77 -6.19 18.68
N ALA A 127 -4.27 -7.41 18.41
CA ALA A 127 -3.80 -8.33 19.44
C ALA A 127 -2.58 -7.82 20.24
N PHE A 128 -1.90 -6.79 19.74
CA PHE A 128 -0.77 -6.11 20.35
C PHE A 128 -1.13 -4.73 20.93
N LEU A 129 -2.40 -4.35 20.90
CA LEU A 129 -2.91 -3.13 21.51
C LEU A 129 -3.62 -3.47 22.83
N ASP A 130 -3.64 -2.51 23.76
CA ASP A 130 -4.45 -2.57 24.97
C ASP A 130 -5.84 -1.95 24.76
N ALA A 131 -6.67 -1.96 25.80
CA ALA A 131 -8.03 -1.38 25.75
C ALA A 131 -8.05 0.14 25.52
N ASN A 132 -6.92 0.82 25.66
CA ASN A 132 -6.76 2.26 25.40
C ASN A 132 -6.14 2.53 24.02
N GLY A 133 -5.85 1.49 23.25
CA GLY A 133 -5.18 1.57 21.95
C GLY A 133 -3.66 1.79 22.06
N ALA A 134 -3.05 1.64 23.23
CA ALA A 134 -1.60 1.72 23.40
C ALA A 134 -0.92 0.36 23.11
N TRP A 135 0.34 0.41 22.69
CA TRP A 135 1.11 -0.80 22.39
C TRP A 135 1.44 -1.60 23.65
N ARG A 136 1.20 -2.90 23.59
CA ARG A 136 1.61 -3.88 24.59
C ARG A 136 3.05 -4.33 24.38
N ALA A 137 4.00 -3.61 24.98
CA ALA A 137 5.43 -3.87 24.81
C ALA A 137 5.83 -5.32 25.18
N ASP A 138 5.23 -5.88 26.23
CA ASP A 138 5.37 -7.28 26.65
C ASP A 138 5.13 -8.25 25.49
N ARG A 139 4.00 -8.09 24.80
CA ARG A 139 3.64 -8.93 23.65
C ARG A 139 4.49 -8.63 22.43
N LEU A 140 4.88 -7.39 22.22
CA LEU A 140 5.74 -7.05 21.08
C LEU A 140 7.11 -7.76 21.18
N HIS A 141 7.74 -7.78 22.35
CA HIS A 141 9.03 -8.46 22.55
C HIS A 141 8.95 -10.01 22.47
N GLU A 142 7.76 -10.57 22.69
CA GLU A 142 7.50 -12.01 22.52
C GLU A 142 7.42 -12.40 21.04
N TYR A 143 6.72 -11.62 20.20
CA TYR A 143 6.41 -12.00 18.81
C TYR A 143 7.33 -11.37 17.75
N PHE A 144 7.95 -10.23 18.04
CA PHE A 144 8.80 -9.50 17.11
C PHE A 144 10.26 -9.46 17.56
N TRP A 145 11.16 -9.29 16.58
CA TRP A 145 12.54 -8.96 16.86
C TRP A 145 12.68 -7.52 17.34
N GLU A 146 13.69 -7.26 18.15
CA GLU A 146 13.95 -5.95 18.75
C GLU A 146 13.96 -4.81 17.72
N MET A 147 14.53 -5.06 16.53
CA MET A 147 14.56 -4.09 15.42
C MET A 147 13.16 -3.66 14.93
N ASP A 148 12.17 -4.56 15.00
CA ASP A 148 10.80 -4.26 14.63
C ASP A 148 10.04 -3.65 15.81
N VAL A 149 10.26 -4.13 17.04
CA VAL A 149 9.67 -3.54 18.27
C VAL A 149 10.00 -2.05 18.37
N GLN A 150 11.27 -1.68 18.20
CA GLN A 150 11.71 -0.27 18.24
C GLN A 150 11.03 0.62 17.20
N ARG A 151 10.58 0.06 16.08
CA ARG A 151 9.83 0.79 15.04
C ARG A 151 8.35 0.85 15.38
N ILE A 152 7.78 -0.27 15.82
CA ILE A 152 6.36 -0.38 16.20
C ILE A 152 6.03 0.58 17.33
N LEU A 153 6.87 0.65 18.37
CA LEU A 153 6.67 1.57 19.50
C LEU A 153 6.71 3.05 19.09
N LYS A 154 7.30 3.39 17.94
CA LYS A 154 7.28 4.77 17.40
C LYS A 154 6.03 5.08 16.59
N ILE A 155 5.22 4.08 16.24
CA ILE A 155 3.95 4.27 15.54
C ILE A 155 2.95 4.83 16.55
N ARG A 156 2.48 6.05 16.30
CA ARG A 156 1.38 6.64 17.09
C ARG A 156 0.09 5.91 16.74
N THR A 157 -0.48 5.25 17.73
CA THR A 157 -1.84 4.69 17.65
C THR A 157 -2.87 5.75 18.03
N SER A 158 -4.13 5.51 17.73
CA SER A 158 -5.22 6.43 18.07
C SER A 158 -5.77 6.13 19.46
N PRO A 159 -5.65 7.02 20.46
CA PRO A 159 -6.32 6.84 21.76
C PRO A 159 -7.84 6.81 21.64
N ARG A 160 -8.37 7.32 20.52
CA ARG A 160 -9.81 7.35 20.19
C ARG A 160 -10.24 6.12 19.39
N GLN A 161 -9.35 5.14 19.17
CA GLN A 161 -9.60 3.91 18.41
C GLN A 161 -10.31 4.17 17.08
N ARG A 162 -9.77 5.11 16.28
CA ARG A 162 -10.26 5.31 14.91
C ARG A 162 -9.99 4.04 14.09
N SER A 163 -10.82 3.80 13.07
CA SER A 163 -10.58 2.72 12.11
C SER A 163 -9.20 2.83 11.46
N ASP A 164 -8.59 1.68 11.20
CA ASP A 164 -7.44 1.55 10.32
C ASP A 164 -7.72 2.17 8.94
N PHE A 165 -6.69 2.75 8.30
CA PHE A 165 -6.80 3.28 6.94
C PHE A 165 -5.49 3.14 6.16
N ILE A 166 -5.59 3.17 4.83
CA ILE A 166 -4.44 3.07 3.93
C ILE A 166 -3.87 4.46 3.66
N SER A 167 -2.56 4.55 3.55
CA SER A 167 -1.81 5.76 3.22
C SER A 167 -0.71 5.45 2.21
N TRP A 168 -0.36 6.41 1.36
CA TRP A 168 0.80 6.36 0.50
C TRP A 168 2.02 6.95 1.21
N TYR A 169 2.96 6.09 1.61
CA TYR A 169 4.12 6.46 2.43
C TYR A 169 5.02 7.55 1.83
N PRO A 170 5.31 7.57 0.50
CA PRO A 170 6.17 8.59 -0.09
C PRO A 170 5.63 10.02 0.00
N GLU A 171 4.32 10.20 0.17
CA GLU A 171 3.69 11.52 0.16
C GLU A 171 3.31 11.97 1.58
N LYS A 172 3.61 13.23 1.91
CA LYS A 172 3.32 13.80 3.24
C LYS A 172 1.83 13.90 3.55
N SER A 173 1.00 14.08 2.52
CA SER A 173 -0.47 14.10 2.63
C SER A 173 -1.03 12.72 3.00
N GLY A 174 -0.27 11.65 2.73
CA GLY A 174 -0.72 10.28 2.84
C GLY A 174 -1.67 9.83 1.72
N GLY A 175 -2.07 10.72 0.82
CA GLY A 175 -2.79 10.38 -0.41
C GLY A 175 -1.84 10.06 -1.57
N PHE A 176 -2.37 9.48 -2.64
CA PHE A 176 -1.64 9.30 -3.89
C PHE A 176 -2.01 10.41 -4.87
N SER A 177 -1.10 11.36 -5.14
CA SER A 177 -1.33 12.49 -6.05
C SER A 177 -0.74 12.34 -7.45
#